data_AF-G9ERG7-F1
#
_entry.id   AF-G9ERG7-F1
#
_cell.length_a   1.000
_cell.length_b   1.000
_cell.length_c   1.000
_cell.angle_alpha   90.00
_cell.angle_beta   90.00
_cell.angle_gamma   90.00
#
_symmetry.space_group_name_H-M   'P 1'
#
loop_
_entity.id
_entity.type
_entity.pdbx_description
1 polymer ?
#
loop_
_entity_poly.entity_id
_entity_poly.type
_entity_poly.pdbx_seq_one_letter_code
_entity_poly.pdbx_strand_id
1 'polypeptide(L)'
;MVLLQADWINKSPDNGIKEIQFIHNEWILFLNNGKNQRYSGAQVLVHNILFQLIQFTHLKQKRHIVLFHDQIPKSQWRLLHLKIAQK
;
A
#
# COMPACT_ATOMS: atom_id res chain seq x y z
N MET A 1 27.32 16.64 2.95
CA MET A 1 26.15 17.17 3.66
C MET A 1 25.01 17.22 2.66
N VAL A 2 24.09 16.26 2.70
CA VAL A 2 22.97 16.17 1.74
C VAL A 2 21.73 16.67 2.46
N LEU A 3 21.22 17.82 2.03
CA LEU A 3 20.01 18.43 2.54
C LEU A 3 18.85 17.92 1.67
N LEU A 4 18.14 16.91 2.14
CA LEU A 4 16.87 16.48 1.55
C LEU A 4 15.78 17.40 2.11
N GLN A 5 15.63 18.57 1.50
CA GLN A 5 14.44 19.38 1.67
C GLN A 5 13.33 18.70 0.88
N ALA A 6 12.69 17.72 1.52
CA ALA A 6 11.43 17.21 1.04
C ALA A 6 10.36 18.11 1.66
N ASP A 7 9.91 19.11 0.90
CA ASP A 7 8.76 19.94 1.27
C ASP A 7 7.49 19.07 1.24
N TRP A 8 7.28 18.26 2.29
CA TRP A 8 6.05 17.52 2.55
C TRP A 8 4.98 18.42 3.19
N ILE A 9 4.92 19.70 2.78
CA ILE A 9 3.92 20.63 3.26
C ILE A 9 2.65 20.39 2.43
N ASN A 10 1.66 19.74 3.04
CA ASN A 10 0.27 19.71 2.58
C ASN A 10 -0.01 19.10 1.18
N LYS A 11 0.41 17.86 0.93
CA LYS A 11 -0.41 16.98 0.10
C LYS A 11 -1.02 15.94 1.01
N SER A 12 -2.34 16.03 1.22
CA SER A 12 -3.11 14.99 1.89
C SER A 12 -2.68 13.62 1.35
N PRO A 13 -2.54 12.58 2.18
CA PRO A 13 -2.35 11.21 1.70
C PRO A 13 -3.68 10.70 1.09
N ASP A 14 -4.33 11.49 0.24
CA ASP A 14 -5.51 11.07 -0.49
C ASP A 14 -5.05 10.33 -1.75
N ASN A 15 -4.52 9.12 -1.55
CA ASN A 15 -4.37 8.15 -2.65
C ASN A 15 -5.74 7.65 -3.15
N GLY A 16 -6.84 8.26 -2.68
CA GLY A 16 -8.19 7.86 -2.95
C GLY A 16 -8.49 6.47 -2.42
N ILE A 17 -7.70 5.90 -1.51
CA ILE A 17 -7.84 4.55 -0.96
C ILE A 17 -8.34 4.67 0.47
N LYS A 18 -9.52 4.11 0.70
CA LYS A 18 -10.17 4.01 2.00
C LYS A 18 -9.68 2.80 2.79
N GLU A 19 -9.49 1.67 2.11
CA GLU A 19 -9.21 0.40 2.77
C GLU A 19 -8.49 -0.58 1.83
N ILE A 20 -7.64 -1.45 2.40
CA ILE A 20 -7.01 -2.56 1.72
C ILE A 20 -7.44 -3.84 2.42
N GLN A 21 -8.10 -4.75 1.71
CA GLN A 21 -8.52 -6.04 2.23
C GLN A 21 -7.86 -7.17 1.45
N PHE A 22 -7.65 -8.31 2.11
CA PHE A 22 -7.22 -9.55 1.48
C PHE A 22 -8.30 -10.62 1.70
N ILE A 23 -9.06 -10.95 0.66
CA ILE A 23 -10.21 -11.86 0.72
C ILE A 23 -10.11 -12.84 -0.46
N HIS A 24 -10.37 -14.13 -0.24
CA HIS A 24 -10.36 -15.17 -1.28
C HIS A 24 -9.08 -15.19 -2.13
N ASN A 25 -7.93 -14.94 -1.51
CA ASN A 25 -6.63 -14.86 -2.19
C ASN A 25 -6.47 -13.69 -3.18
N GLU A 26 -7.34 -12.68 -3.07
CA GLU A 26 -7.29 -11.44 -3.84
C GLU A 26 -7.09 -10.24 -2.90
N TRP A 27 -6.34 -9.25 -3.38
CA TRP A 27 -6.21 -7.95 -2.77
C TRP A 27 -7.27 -7.01 -3.30
N ILE A 28 -8.05 -6.40 -2.41
CA ILE A 28 -9.13 -5.48 -2.76
C ILE A 28 -8.79 -4.10 -2.19
N LEU A 29 -8.62 -3.11 -3.06
CA LEU A 29 -8.50 -1.71 -2.68
C LEU A 29 -9.86 -1.06 -2.76
N PHE A 30 -10.39 -0.59 -1.63
CA PHE A 30 -11.57 0.25 -1.60
C PHE A 30 -11.15 1.70 -1.74
N LEU A 31 -11.77 2.40 -2.68
CA LEU A 31 -11.47 3.78 -2.97
C LEU A 31 -12.47 4.72 -2.28
N ASN A 32 -12.06 5.96 -2.01
CA ASN A 32 -12.89 7.00 -1.39
C ASN A 32 -14.14 7.34 -2.23
N ASN A 33 -14.09 7.07 -3.54
CA ASN A 33 -15.23 7.23 -4.46
C ASN A 33 -16.20 6.02 -4.47
N GLY A 34 -16.05 5.08 -3.53
CA GLY A 34 -16.90 3.88 -3.42
C GLY A 34 -16.60 2.77 -4.43
N LYS A 35 -15.66 2.97 -5.35
CA LYS A 35 -15.20 1.90 -6.26
C LYS A 35 -14.22 0.99 -5.53
N ASN A 36 -14.16 -0.27 -5.96
CA ASN A 36 -13.10 -1.17 -5.54
C ASN A 36 -12.27 -1.64 -6.73
N GLN A 37 -11.03 -2.03 -6.45
CA GLN A 37 -10.12 -2.59 -7.44
C GLN A 37 -9.52 -3.87 -6.89
N ARG A 38 -9.51 -4.92 -7.71
CA ARG A 38 -9.04 -6.25 -7.32
C ARG A 38 -7.70 -6.56 -7.96
N TYR A 39 -6.84 -7.21 -7.19
CA TYR A 39 -5.51 -7.60 -7.60
C TYR A 39 -5.20 -9.02 -7.15
N SER A 40 -4.60 -9.80 -8.06
CA SER A 40 -4.24 -11.20 -7.79
C SER A 40 -2.89 -11.32 -7.09
N GLY A 41 -2.08 -10.27 -7.08
CA GLY A 41 -0.78 -10.26 -6.42
C GLY A 41 -0.44 -8.92 -5.79
N ALA A 42 0.42 -8.97 -4.78
CA ALA A 42 1.03 -7.81 -4.18
C ALA A 42 2.51 -8.11 -3.88
N GLN A 43 3.37 -7.11 -4.02
CA GLN A 43 4.79 -7.20 -3.69
C GLN A 43 5.26 -5.90 -3.06
N VAL A 44 6.03 -5.99 -1.97
CA VAL A 44 6.75 -4.83 -1.42
C VAL A 44 7.97 -4.58 -2.31
N LEU A 45 8.03 -3.41 -2.94
CA LEU A 45 9.17 -2.97 -3.75
C LEU A 45 10.20 -2.22 -2.93
N VAL A 46 9.74 -1.41 -1.98
CA VAL A 46 10.60 -0.61 -1.09
C VAL A 46 10.05 -0.74 0.32
N HIS A 47 10.95 -0.94 1.27
CA HIS A 47 10.65 -0.95 2.69
C HIS A 47 11.69 -0.06 3.39
N ASN A 48 11.24 0.95 4.12
CA ASN A 48 12.12 1.80 4.94
C ASN A 48 11.46 2.07 6.30
N ILE A 49 12.07 2.88 7.17
CA ILE A 49 11.52 3.13 8.51
C ILE A 49 10.17 3.88 8.49
N LEU A 50 9.91 4.71 7.48
CA LEU A 50 8.78 5.63 7.43
C LEU A 50 7.60 5.11 6.59
N PHE A 51 7.89 4.35 5.53
CA PHE A 51 6.90 3.85 4.59
C PHE A 51 7.37 2.59 3.86
N GLN A 52 6.40 1.95 3.21
CA GLN A 52 6.64 0.91 2.25
C GLN A 52 5.90 1.17 0.94
N LEU A 53 6.55 0.84 -0.16
CA LEU A 53 5.96 0.90 -1.50
C LEU A 53 5.47 -0.50 -1.86
N ILE A 54 4.17 -0.66 -2.01
CA ILE A 54 3.54 -1.91 -2.43
C ILE A 54 3.09 -1.79 -3.89
N GLN A 55 3.50 -2.75 -4.71
CA GLN A 55 2.98 -2.94 -6.05
C GLN A 55 1.90 -4.02 -6.03
N PHE A 56 0.68 -3.64 -6.37
CA PHE A 56 -0.40 -4.56 -6.65
C PHE A 56 -0.44 -4.90 -8.14
N THR A 57 -0.67 -6.17 -8.47
CA THR A 57 -0.65 -6.68 -9.84
C THR A 57 -1.94 -7.43 -10.14
N HIS A 58 -2.53 -7.12 -11.30
CA HIS A 58 -3.68 -7.85 -11.84
C HIS A 58 -3.54 -7.95 -13.36
N LEU A 59 -3.36 -9.15 -13.90
CA LEU A 59 -3.13 -9.39 -15.33
C LEU A 59 -1.97 -8.51 -15.86
N LYS A 60 -2.27 -7.51 -16.70
CA LYS A 60 -1.29 -6.54 -17.26
C LYS A 60 -1.24 -5.20 -16.50
N GLN A 61 -2.09 -5.01 -15.50
CA GLN A 61 -2.16 -3.78 -14.73
C GLN A 61 -1.31 -3.87 -13.47
N LYS A 62 -0.54 -2.81 -13.22
CA LYS A 62 0.24 -2.62 -12.01
C LYS A 62 -0.20 -1.33 -11.35
N ARG A 63 -0.43 -1.37 -10.04
CA ARG A 63 -0.72 -0.19 -9.23
C ARG A 63 0.28 -0.10 -8.10
N HIS A 64 0.87 1.08 -7.92
CA HIS A 64 1.82 1.35 -6.85
C HIS A 64 1.13 2.16 -5.76
N ILE A 65 1.33 1.77 -4.51
CA ILE A 65 0.77 2.45 -3.33
C ILE A 65 1.88 2.63 -2.31
N VAL A 66 2.03 3.88 -1.86
CA VAL A 66 2.84 4.21 -0.70
C VAL A 66 1.98 4.04 0.54
N LEU A 67 2.44 3.21 1.46
CA LEU A 67 1.78 2.92 2.72
C LEU A 67 2.69 3.42 3.84
N PHE A 68 2.26 4.46 4.54
CA PHE A 68 3.04 5.00 5.64
C PHE A 68 2.83 4.18 6.91
N HIS A 69 3.90 4.07 7.67
CA HIS A 69 4.02 3.18 8.81
C HIS A 69 3.21 3.62 10.03
N ASP A 70 2.94 4.92 10.13
CA ASP A 70 2.08 5.57 11.10
C ASP A 70 0.58 5.37 10.82
N GLN A 71 0.21 5.06 9.57
CA GLN A 71 -1.18 4.84 9.16
C GLN A 71 -1.71 3.44 9.55
N ILE A 72 -0.83 2.53 9.98
CA ILE A 72 -1.20 1.12 10.22
C ILE A 72 -0.77 0.66 11.62
N PRO A 73 -1.71 0.08 12.41
CA PRO A 73 -1.37 -0.55 13.68
C PRO A 73 -0.37 -1.70 13.50
N LYS A 74 0.62 -1.82 14.40
CA LYS A 74 1.67 -2.87 14.37
C LYS A 74 1.14 -4.31 14.24
N SER A 75 -0.09 -4.59 14.66
CA SER A 75 -0.71 -5.91 14.50
C SER A 75 -1.06 -6.22 13.03
N GLN A 76 -1.52 -5.23 12.27
CA GLN A 76 -1.86 -5.37 10.85
C GLN A 76 -0.63 -5.43 9.94
N TRP A 77 0.47 -4.82 10.38
CA TRP A 77 1.77 -4.91 9.74
C TRP A 77 2.25 -6.35 9.53
N ARG A 78 2.24 -7.14 10.60
CA ARG A 78 2.68 -8.54 10.54
C ARG A 78 1.82 -9.35 9.58
N LEU A 79 0.51 -9.10 9.58
CA LEU A 79 -0.43 -9.77 8.70
C LEU A 79 -0.19 -9.43 7.23
N LEU A 80 0.07 -8.15 6.93
CA LEU A 80 0.37 -7.71 5.57
C LEU A 80 1.68 -8.32 5.04
N HIS A 81 2.75 -8.34 5.85
CA HIS A 81 4.00 -8.99 5.45
C HIS A 81 3.83 -10.49 5.23
N LEU A 82 3.06 -11.19 6.09
CA LEU A 82 2.78 -12.62 5.92
C LEU A 82 2.02 -12.90 4.63
N LYS A 83 1.04 -12.07 4.28
CA LYS A 83 0.23 -12.24 3.07
C LYS A 83 0.96 -11.89 1.78
N ILE A 84 1.88 -10.92 1.82
CA ILE A 84 2.72 -10.57 0.67
C ILE A 84 3.81 -11.63 0.45
N ALA A 85 4.31 -12.27 1.51
CA ALA A 85 5.34 -13.30 1.42
C ALA A 85 4.80 -14.69 1.01
N GLN A 86 3.49 -14.95 1.16
CA GLN A 86 2.85 -16.17 0.68
C GLN A 86 2.69 -16.09 -0.85
N LYS A 87 3.71 -16.57 -1.55
CA LYS A 87 3.76 -16.71 -3.00
C LYS A 87 3.47 -18.14 -3.43
#